data_AF-A0A6J3LZW6-F1
#
_entry.id   AF-A0A6J3LZW6-F1
#
_cell.length_a   1.000
_cell.length_b   1.000
_cell.length_c   1.000
_cell.angle_alpha   90.00
_cell.angle_beta   90.00
_cell.angle_gamma   90.00
#
_symmetry.space_group_name_H-M   'P 1'
#
loop_
_entity.id
_entity.type
_entity.pdbx_description
1 polymer ?
#
loop_
_entity_poly.entity_id
_entity_poly.type
_entity_poly.pdbx_seq_one_letter_code
_entity_poly.pdbx_strand_id
1 'polypeptide(L)'
;MQWSASSNLPRSRSWISLSRRSSMSLPARSQSTLDRPTTQVCLSSSGRIHDSTNGCAKDEQATSDKTLPLHDLSTWPVFRRQQRYAELWKDTSTSLTHLSLPDLIATNPTLATEISSAFITHTTIAVDVWINFDAASQHFFHNPEDRRADSCGKVVLSPRQRARVETLLYGHVRGLHRIRLDVGSPFRLFAHVYVEVMFPDSPPRHQRYHPYAQPRLAASLVLARSAQLQGLVNRELWDTLCRGCDRIISEVPVGYGRGTEILLEDLDRWAGYFLHARYNHRYQASFGYGPR
;
A
#
# COMPACT_ATOMS: atom_id res chain seq x y z
N MET A 1 -58.94 -4.31 -31.86
CA MET A 1 -57.78 -4.69 -31.02
C MET A 1 -57.31 -3.44 -30.30
N GLN A 2 -57.68 -3.32 -29.02
CA GLN A 2 -57.35 -2.19 -28.14
C GLN A 2 -56.06 -2.51 -27.38
N TRP A 3 -55.10 -1.58 -27.38
CA TRP A 3 -53.99 -1.55 -26.44
C TRP A 3 -54.01 -0.20 -25.73
N SER A 4 -54.43 -0.24 -24.47
CA SER A 4 -54.28 0.83 -23.49
C SER A 4 -53.43 0.26 -22.36
N ALA A 5 -52.28 0.84 -22.07
CA ALA A 5 -51.58 0.60 -20.82
C ALA A 5 -50.87 1.88 -20.38
N SER A 6 -51.53 2.55 -19.44
CA SER A 6 -51.09 3.75 -18.76
C SER A 6 -49.94 3.49 -17.81
N SER A 7 -49.10 4.51 -17.69
CA SER A 7 -48.17 4.85 -16.62
C SER A 7 -48.66 4.54 -15.21
N ASN A 8 -47.73 4.17 -14.31
CA ASN A 8 -47.71 4.63 -12.91
C ASN A 8 -46.35 4.38 -12.23
N LEU A 9 -45.61 5.47 -11.97
CA LEU A 9 -44.60 5.59 -10.93
C LEU A 9 -45.29 5.88 -9.58
N PRO A 10 -44.67 5.52 -8.43
CA PRO A 10 -44.46 6.59 -7.45
C PRO A 10 -43.18 6.49 -6.60
N ARG A 11 -42.56 7.68 -6.47
CA ARG A 11 -42.15 8.40 -5.23
C ARG A 11 -41.18 7.76 -4.23
N SER A 12 -39.93 8.24 -4.36
CA SER A 12 -39.16 8.99 -3.34
C SER A 12 -39.79 9.14 -1.94
N ARG A 13 -39.04 8.68 -0.92
CA ARG A 13 -39.02 9.28 0.43
C ARG A 13 -37.60 9.31 0.99
N SER A 14 -37.12 10.54 1.19
CA SER A 14 -35.96 10.92 1.98
C SER A 14 -36.18 10.68 3.47
N TRP A 15 -35.15 10.22 4.18
CA TRP A 15 -35.02 10.41 5.63
C TRP A 15 -33.65 11.03 5.93
N ILE A 16 -33.70 12.26 6.43
CA ILE A 16 -32.61 12.96 7.08
C ILE A 16 -32.66 12.54 8.55
N SER A 17 -31.57 11.99 9.08
CA SER A 17 -31.35 11.91 10.52
C SER A 17 -29.99 12.52 10.86
N LEU A 18 -30.05 13.70 11.48
CA LEU A 18 -28.96 14.34 12.19
C LEU A 18 -28.65 13.51 13.44
N SER A 19 -27.37 13.20 13.67
CA SER A 19 -26.91 12.69 14.95
C SER A 19 -25.60 13.36 15.33
N ARG A 20 -25.66 14.04 16.48
CA ARG A 20 -24.61 14.74 17.21
C ARG A 20 -23.31 13.91 17.27
N ARG A 21 -22.20 14.51 16.86
CA ARG A 21 -20.86 14.07 17.28
C ARG A 21 -20.44 14.86 18.51
N SER A 22 -20.38 14.17 19.64
CA SER A 22 -19.61 14.62 20.81
C SER A 22 -18.13 14.42 20.50
N SER A 23 -17.38 15.52 20.47
CA SER A 23 -15.92 15.53 20.39
C SER A 23 -15.34 15.11 21.74
N MET A 24 -14.69 13.95 21.82
CA MET A 24 -13.77 13.66 22.93
C MET A 24 -12.34 13.92 22.46
N SER A 25 -11.73 14.91 23.09
CA SER A 25 -10.31 15.20 23.06
C SER A 25 -9.52 14.06 23.71
N LEU A 26 -8.48 13.60 23.04
CA LEU A 26 -7.47 12.69 23.62
C LEU A 26 -6.58 13.49 24.57
N PRO A 27 -6.24 12.98 25.77
CA PRO A 27 -5.28 13.65 26.64
C PRO A 27 -3.85 13.46 26.14
N ALA A 28 -3.06 14.52 26.31
CA ALA A 28 -1.63 14.57 26.07
C ALA A 28 -0.87 13.59 26.96
N ARG A 29 0.17 12.97 26.38
CA ARG A 29 1.06 11.99 27.00
C ARG A 29 2.01 12.71 27.97
N SER A 30 1.80 12.56 29.27
CA SER A 30 2.77 12.92 30.31
C SER A 30 3.88 11.88 30.38
N GLN A 31 5.12 12.34 30.29
CA GLN A 31 6.32 11.56 30.59
C GLN A 31 6.46 11.49 32.11
N SER A 32 6.49 10.28 32.68
CA SER A 32 6.89 10.07 34.07
C SER A 32 8.24 9.34 34.10
N THR A 33 9.27 10.10 34.45
CA THR A 33 10.52 9.64 35.05
C THR A 33 10.22 9.01 36.41
N LEU A 34 10.71 7.80 36.65
CA LEU A 34 10.98 7.34 38.02
C LEU A 34 12.19 6.41 38.04
N ASP A 35 13.07 6.74 38.98
CA ASP A 35 14.39 6.20 39.25
C ASP A 35 14.39 4.98 40.19
N ARG A 36 15.43 4.14 40.02
CA ARG A 36 16.16 3.31 41.02
C ARG A 36 15.55 1.97 41.54
N PRO A 37 16.35 1.06 42.16
CA PRO A 37 17.65 0.51 41.72
C PRO A 37 17.84 -1.02 41.99
N THR A 38 18.92 -1.58 41.43
CA THR A 38 19.79 -2.69 41.91
C THR A 38 19.19 -4.07 42.27
N THR A 39 19.59 -5.12 41.53
CA THR A 39 20.28 -6.30 42.11
C THR A 39 21.19 -6.95 41.06
N GLN A 40 22.49 -7.01 41.36
CA GLN A 40 23.51 -7.77 40.62
C GLN A 40 23.37 -9.27 40.92
N VAL A 41 23.49 -10.12 39.90
CA VAL A 41 24.02 -11.48 40.05
C VAL A 41 25.08 -11.67 38.96
N CYS A 42 26.31 -11.90 39.40
CA CYS A 42 27.45 -12.26 38.57
C CYS A 42 27.36 -13.75 38.24
N LEU A 43 27.45 -14.12 36.97
CA LEU A 43 27.95 -15.43 36.55
C LEU A 43 28.79 -15.25 35.29
N SER A 44 30.08 -15.51 35.47
CA SER A 44 31.14 -15.44 34.48
C SER A 44 31.11 -16.69 33.60
N SER A 45 31.10 -16.52 32.29
CA SER A 45 31.64 -17.54 31.38
C SER A 45 32.15 -16.86 30.12
N SER A 46 33.48 -16.90 29.98
CA SER A 46 34.27 -16.44 28.84
C SER A 46 33.80 -17.08 27.54
N GLY A 47 33.43 -16.22 26.58
CA GLY A 47 33.22 -16.57 25.19
C GLY A 47 33.62 -15.38 24.33
N ARG A 48 34.88 -15.33 23.94
CA ARG A 48 35.46 -14.32 23.04
C ARG A 48 34.79 -14.46 21.67
N ILE A 49 33.90 -13.53 21.31
CA ILE A 49 33.50 -13.29 19.94
C ILE A 49 33.67 -11.79 19.70
N HIS A 50 34.38 -11.47 18.62
CA HIS A 50 34.71 -10.11 18.22
C HIS A 50 33.44 -9.30 17.92
N ASP A 51 33.13 -8.35 18.79
CA ASP A 51 32.15 -7.29 18.54
C ASP A 51 32.80 -6.20 17.67
N SER A 52 32.39 -6.15 16.40
CA SER A 52 32.54 -4.95 15.58
C SER A 52 31.39 -4.00 15.87
N THR A 53 31.73 -2.95 16.59
CA THR A 53 30.95 -1.73 16.82
C THR A 53 30.57 -1.02 15.52
N ASN A 54 29.29 -0.61 15.39
CA ASN A 54 28.85 0.78 15.14
C ASN A 54 27.59 0.89 14.27
N GLY A 55 26.66 1.74 14.73
CA GLY A 55 25.77 2.49 13.84
C GLY A 55 24.26 2.25 13.97
N CYS A 56 23.67 2.56 15.12
CA CYS A 56 22.23 2.78 15.25
C CYS A 56 21.99 4.29 15.46
N ALA A 57 21.64 5.01 14.39
CA ALA A 57 21.00 6.33 14.43
C ALA A 57 20.65 6.81 13.00
N LYS A 58 19.36 7.16 12.80
CA LYS A 58 18.80 8.09 11.79
C LYS A 58 18.95 7.75 10.30
N ASP A 59 17.89 7.18 9.72
CA ASP A 59 17.55 7.35 8.30
C ASP A 59 16.37 8.31 8.17
N GLU A 60 16.58 9.57 8.55
CA GLU A 60 15.84 10.71 8.02
C GLU A 60 16.84 11.53 7.21
N GLN A 61 16.59 11.60 5.89
CA GLN A 61 17.16 12.56 4.93
C GLN A 61 18.68 12.65 4.80
N ALA A 62 19.20 11.99 3.75
CA ALA A 62 20.29 12.53 2.93
C ALA A 62 20.36 11.84 1.56
N THR A 63 19.40 12.10 0.66
CA THR A 63 19.69 12.07 -0.79
C THR A 63 20.34 13.39 -1.18
N SER A 64 21.55 13.62 -0.66
CA SER A 64 22.42 14.71 -1.07
C SER A 64 23.05 14.39 -2.43
N ASP A 65 22.92 15.35 -3.35
CA ASP A 65 23.80 15.61 -4.49
C ASP A 65 23.95 14.56 -5.60
N LYS A 66 22.84 14.29 -6.29
CA LYS A 66 22.87 14.10 -7.75
C LYS A 66 21.97 15.12 -8.46
N THR A 67 22.04 16.37 -8.05
CA THR A 67 21.52 17.54 -8.78
C THR A 67 22.38 17.78 -10.02
N LEU A 68 22.42 16.80 -10.93
CA LEU A 68 22.68 17.10 -12.33
C LEU A 68 21.64 18.17 -12.72
N PRO A 69 22.05 19.32 -13.25
CA PRO A 69 21.12 20.39 -13.56
C PRO A 69 20.08 19.84 -14.53
N LEU A 70 18.85 19.67 -14.05
CA LEU A 70 17.66 19.34 -14.84
C LEU A 70 17.24 20.56 -15.70
N HIS A 71 18.19 21.44 -16.01
CA HIS A 71 17.95 22.59 -16.85
C HIS A 71 17.73 22.08 -18.27
N ASP A 72 16.48 22.29 -18.68
CA ASP A 72 15.95 22.09 -20.02
C ASP A 72 15.65 20.65 -20.44
N LEU A 73 14.92 19.91 -19.59
CA LEU A 73 14.23 18.67 -20.01
C LEU A 73 13.40 18.88 -21.29
N SER A 74 12.87 20.09 -21.49
CA SER A 74 11.99 20.40 -22.61
C SER A 74 12.66 20.21 -23.98
N THR A 75 13.97 20.45 -24.08
CA THR A 75 14.75 20.22 -25.31
C THR A 75 15.08 18.76 -25.58
N TRP A 76 14.96 17.88 -24.58
CA TRP A 76 15.37 16.49 -24.73
C TRP A 76 14.32 15.70 -25.53
N PRO A 77 14.72 14.69 -26.32
CA PRO A 77 13.76 13.75 -26.90
C PRO A 77 12.97 12.99 -25.83
N VAL A 78 11.68 12.70 -26.09
CA VAL A 78 10.77 12.01 -25.15
C VAL A 78 11.39 10.75 -24.55
N PHE A 79 12.00 9.89 -25.38
CA PHE A 79 12.59 8.63 -24.90
C PHE A 79 13.71 8.85 -23.86
N ARG A 80 14.54 9.89 -24.04
CA ARG A 80 15.61 10.21 -23.08
C ARG A 80 15.05 10.73 -21.77
N ARG A 81 13.97 11.52 -21.82
CA ARG A 81 13.27 11.96 -20.60
C ARG A 81 12.69 10.78 -19.84
N GLN A 82 12.01 9.87 -20.53
CA GLN A 82 11.43 8.67 -19.90
C GLN A 82 12.50 7.80 -19.24
N GLN A 83 13.62 7.55 -19.92
CA GLN A 83 14.74 6.84 -19.32
C GLN A 83 15.27 7.57 -18.07
N ARG A 84 15.39 8.91 -18.14
CA ARG A 84 15.85 9.72 -17.02
C ARG A 84 14.89 9.69 -15.83
N TYR A 85 13.59 9.72 -16.06
CA TYR A 85 12.57 9.59 -15.02
C TYR A 85 12.63 8.22 -14.33
N ALA A 86 12.77 7.16 -15.13
CA ALA A 86 12.95 5.82 -14.60
C ALA A 86 14.18 5.74 -13.68
N GLU A 87 15.32 6.30 -14.11
CA GLU A 87 16.53 6.37 -13.29
C GLU A 87 16.35 7.22 -12.01
N LEU A 88 15.65 8.35 -12.12
CA LEU A 88 15.46 9.29 -11.01
C LEU A 88 14.59 8.70 -9.87
N TRP A 89 13.60 7.89 -10.22
CA TRP A 89 12.61 7.38 -9.26
C TRP A 89 12.66 5.87 -9.03
N LYS A 90 13.59 5.14 -9.66
CA LYS A 90 13.70 3.67 -9.57
C LYS A 90 13.66 3.15 -8.13
N ASP A 91 14.38 3.81 -7.24
CA ASP A 91 14.57 3.40 -5.85
C ASP A 91 13.82 4.33 -4.86
N THR A 92 12.97 5.21 -5.40
CA THR A 92 12.18 6.14 -4.60
C THR A 92 10.92 5.43 -4.11
N SER A 93 10.67 5.54 -2.80
CA SER A 93 9.44 5.07 -2.19
C SER A 93 8.75 6.19 -1.42
N THR A 94 7.43 6.29 -1.57
CA THR A 94 6.61 7.27 -0.85
C THR A 94 5.37 6.60 -0.28
N SER A 95 4.96 7.00 0.92
CA SER A 95 3.69 6.54 1.49
C SER A 95 2.50 7.13 0.71
N LEU A 96 1.46 6.33 0.51
CA LEU A 96 0.21 6.73 -0.13
C LEU A 96 -0.47 7.89 0.64
N THR A 97 -0.35 7.90 1.97
CA THR A 97 -0.91 8.96 2.83
C THR A 97 -0.20 10.30 2.63
N HIS A 98 1.09 10.26 2.29
CA HIS A 98 1.95 11.41 2.07
C HIS A 98 2.25 11.67 0.59
N LEU A 99 1.56 10.98 -0.32
CA LEU A 99 1.76 11.11 -1.76
C LEU A 99 1.60 12.59 -2.17
N SER A 100 2.66 13.11 -2.77
CA SER A 100 2.76 14.45 -3.33
C SER A 100 3.51 14.37 -4.66
N LEU A 101 3.19 15.30 -5.55
CA LEU A 101 3.88 15.37 -6.84
C LEU A 101 5.27 16.00 -6.66
N PRO A 102 6.25 15.60 -7.48
CA PRO A 102 7.61 16.09 -7.35
C PRO A 102 7.73 17.58 -7.70
N ASP A 103 8.60 18.29 -6.99
CA ASP A 103 8.89 19.72 -7.20
C ASP A 103 9.39 20.03 -8.62
N LEU A 104 9.89 19.01 -9.33
CA LEU A 104 10.32 19.11 -10.72
C LEU A 104 9.23 19.69 -11.64
N ILE A 105 7.94 19.49 -11.31
CA ILE A 105 6.81 20.08 -12.03
C ILE A 105 6.83 21.60 -11.98
N ALA A 106 7.15 22.19 -10.83
CA ALA A 106 7.19 23.65 -10.67
C ALA A 106 8.26 24.29 -11.57
N THR A 107 9.39 23.59 -11.76
CA THR A 107 10.47 24.03 -12.66
C THR A 107 10.21 23.75 -14.14
N ASN A 108 9.30 22.82 -14.46
CA ASN A 108 9.01 22.36 -15.84
C ASN A 108 7.48 22.24 -16.07
N PRO A 109 6.71 23.34 -15.99
CA PRO A 109 5.24 23.29 -16.01
C PRO A 109 4.67 22.74 -17.31
N THR A 110 5.36 22.94 -18.44
CA THR A 110 4.96 22.40 -19.75
C THR A 110 5.01 20.88 -19.82
N LEU A 111 5.79 20.25 -18.94
CA LEU A 111 5.95 18.79 -18.84
C LEU A 111 5.22 18.21 -17.62
N ALA A 112 4.38 18.99 -16.92
CA ALA A 112 3.76 18.60 -15.66
C ALA A 112 3.07 17.22 -15.73
N THR A 113 2.23 16.99 -16.74
CA THR A 113 1.52 15.72 -16.92
C THR A 113 2.47 14.55 -17.18
N GLU A 114 3.53 14.78 -17.97
CA GLU A 114 4.54 13.76 -18.29
C GLU A 114 5.34 13.38 -17.03
N ILE A 115 5.78 14.38 -16.27
CA ILE A 115 6.54 14.22 -15.02
C ILE A 115 5.69 13.50 -13.98
N SER A 116 4.44 13.92 -13.76
CA SER A 116 3.55 13.26 -12.79
C SER A 116 3.28 11.81 -13.18
N SER A 117 2.97 11.54 -14.44
CA SER A 117 2.72 10.18 -14.94
C SER A 117 3.94 9.27 -14.73
N ALA A 118 5.13 9.77 -15.08
CA ALA A 118 6.37 9.02 -14.90
C ALA A 118 6.73 8.84 -13.42
N PHE A 119 6.46 9.83 -12.56
CA PHE A 119 6.64 9.72 -11.11
C PHE A 119 5.78 8.60 -10.53
N ILE A 120 4.48 8.57 -10.85
CA ILE A 120 3.56 7.52 -10.38
C ILE A 120 3.93 6.14 -10.94
N THR A 121 4.44 6.09 -12.17
CA THR A 121 4.86 4.83 -12.82
C THR A 121 6.12 4.23 -12.17
N HIS A 122 7.12 5.06 -11.86
CA HIS A 122 8.44 4.56 -11.47
C HIS A 122 8.67 4.51 -9.95
N THR A 123 7.90 5.29 -9.17
CA THR A 123 8.00 5.33 -7.71
C THR A 123 7.25 4.15 -7.08
N THR A 124 7.83 3.54 -6.05
CA THR A 124 7.13 2.54 -5.24
C THR A 124 6.22 3.22 -4.22
N ILE A 125 4.91 3.03 -4.36
CA ILE A 125 3.94 3.59 -3.42
C ILE A 125 3.70 2.61 -2.27
N ALA A 126 4.08 3.02 -1.07
CA ALA A 126 3.92 2.26 0.16
C ALA A 126 2.53 2.47 0.77
N VAL A 127 1.89 1.38 1.20
CA VAL A 127 0.52 1.37 1.72
C VAL A 127 0.49 0.59 3.02
N ASP A 128 0.12 1.25 4.11
CA ASP A 128 -0.01 0.59 5.41
C ASP A 128 -1.27 -0.30 5.42
N VAL A 129 -1.07 -1.58 5.75
CA VAL A 129 -2.14 -2.57 5.85
C VAL A 129 -2.12 -3.16 7.25
N TRP A 130 -3.15 -2.84 8.04
CA TRP A 130 -3.28 -3.39 9.38
C TRP A 130 -4.00 -4.73 9.37
N ILE A 131 -3.46 -5.72 10.06
CA ILE A 131 -4.05 -7.04 10.22
C ILE A 131 -4.52 -7.23 11.66
N ASN A 132 -5.50 -8.10 11.85
CA ASN A 132 -6.11 -8.40 13.15
C ASN A 132 -5.25 -9.38 13.98
N PHE A 133 -3.93 -9.19 14.01
CA PHE A 133 -2.98 -10.03 14.74
C PHE A 133 -2.38 -9.29 15.94
N ASP A 134 -2.48 -9.87 17.12
CA ASP A 134 -1.79 -9.39 18.31
C ASP A 134 -0.40 -10.00 18.37
N ALA A 135 0.63 -9.17 18.17
CA ALA A 135 2.01 -9.60 18.22
C ALA A 135 2.47 -10.03 19.62
N ALA A 136 1.89 -9.46 20.69
CA ALA A 136 2.32 -9.74 22.05
C ALA A 136 1.86 -11.12 22.50
N SER A 137 0.62 -11.46 22.16
CA SER A 137 -0.03 -12.72 22.53
C SER A 137 -0.06 -13.75 21.39
N GLN A 138 0.54 -13.41 20.24
CA GLN A 138 0.71 -14.23 19.04
C GLN A 138 -0.58 -14.91 18.56
N HIS A 139 -1.71 -14.21 18.57
CA HIS A 139 -2.97 -14.75 18.05
C HIS A 139 -3.76 -13.71 17.28
N PHE A 140 -4.66 -14.19 16.42
CA PHE A 140 -5.60 -13.33 15.71
C PHE A 140 -6.82 -12.98 16.57
N PHE A 141 -7.27 -11.73 16.50
CA PHE A 141 -8.56 -11.35 17.05
C PHE A 141 -9.67 -12.04 16.26
N HIS A 142 -10.44 -12.89 16.92
CA HIS A 142 -11.54 -13.62 16.30
C HIS A 142 -12.92 -13.01 16.59
N ASN A 143 -13.03 -12.16 17.61
CA ASN A 143 -14.30 -11.54 17.96
C ASN A 143 -14.62 -10.40 16.98
N PRO A 144 -15.68 -10.50 16.16
CA PRO A 144 -16.06 -9.45 15.22
C PRO A 144 -16.58 -8.18 15.88
N GLU A 145 -16.90 -8.23 17.17
CA GLU A 145 -17.35 -7.06 17.95
C GLU A 145 -16.18 -6.26 18.53
N ASP A 146 -14.95 -6.76 18.38
CA ASP A 146 -13.77 -6.04 18.83
C ASP A 146 -13.50 -4.85 17.91
N ARG A 147 -13.76 -3.64 18.43
CA ARG A 147 -13.52 -2.37 17.71
C ARG A 147 -12.09 -2.21 17.20
N ARG A 148 -11.12 -2.89 17.81
CA ARG A 148 -9.72 -2.87 17.35
C ARG A 148 -9.60 -3.41 15.91
N ALA A 149 -10.49 -4.30 15.50
CA ALA A 149 -10.49 -4.89 14.18
C ALA A 149 -11.25 -4.07 13.12
N ASP A 150 -11.94 -2.97 13.48
CA ASP A 150 -12.73 -2.15 12.55
C ASP A 150 -11.90 -1.51 11.43
N SER A 151 -10.60 -1.31 11.68
CA SER A 151 -9.64 -0.71 10.75
C SER A 151 -8.73 -1.75 10.07
N CYS A 152 -8.79 -3.01 10.48
CA CYS A 152 -7.97 -4.07 9.90
C CYS A 152 -8.48 -4.43 8.50
N GLY A 153 -7.56 -4.80 7.60
CA GLY A 153 -7.86 -5.16 6.21
C GLY A 153 -8.45 -4.02 5.40
N LYS A 154 -8.07 -2.78 5.72
CA LYS A 154 -8.43 -1.57 4.99
C LYS A 154 -7.17 -0.76 4.73
N VAL A 155 -7.17 -0.05 3.61
CA VAL A 155 -6.19 1.02 3.39
C VAL A 155 -6.55 2.18 4.31
N VAL A 156 -5.59 2.64 5.11
CA VAL A 156 -5.81 3.71 6.09
C VAL A 156 -5.72 5.08 5.41
N LEU A 157 -6.82 5.54 4.83
CA LEU A 157 -6.95 6.90 4.27
C LEU A 157 -8.17 7.61 4.84
N SER A 158 -8.00 8.84 5.31
CA SER A 158 -9.15 9.70 5.58
C SER A 158 -9.90 10.02 4.27
N PRO A 159 -11.20 10.34 4.31
CA PRO A 159 -11.95 10.70 3.10
C PRO A 159 -11.31 11.82 2.27
N ARG A 160 -10.68 12.80 2.94
CA ARG A 160 -9.94 13.89 2.27
C ARG A 160 -8.66 13.40 1.60
N GLN A 161 -7.92 12.52 2.25
CA GLN A 161 -6.71 11.93 1.66
C GLN A 161 -7.08 11.03 0.47
N ARG A 162 -8.12 10.21 0.59
CA ARG A 162 -8.63 9.39 -0.51
C ARG A 162 -9.03 10.25 -1.71
N ALA A 163 -9.88 11.26 -1.52
CA ALA A 163 -10.27 12.16 -2.61
C ALA A 163 -9.07 12.86 -3.26
N ARG A 164 -8.07 13.26 -2.45
CA ARG A 164 -6.82 13.86 -2.96
C ARG A 164 -6.04 12.87 -3.82
N VAL A 165 -5.82 11.64 -3.34
CA VAL A 165 -5.09 10.60 -4.08
C VAL A 165 -5.86 10.21 -5.34
N GLU A 166 -7.18 10.04 -5.26
CA GLU A 166 -8.03 9.80 -6.44
C GLU A 166 -7.89 10.90 -7.47
N THR A 167 -7.91 12.17 -7.04
CA THR A 167 -7.72 13.32 -7.94
C THR A 167 -6.34 13.29 -8.60
N LEU A 168 -5.29 12.98 -7.83
CA LEU A 168 -3.94 12.83 -8.37
C LEU A 168 -3.89 11.70 -9.40
N LEU A 169 -4.53 10.56 -9.15
CA LEU A 169 -4.49 9.38 -10.02
C LEU A 169 -5.42 9.50 -11.24
N TYR A 170 -6.56 10.19 -11.15
CA TYR A 170 -7.57 10.29 -12.21
C TYR A 170 -7.02 10.92 -13.50
N GLY A 171 -6.02 11.81 -13.38
CA GLY A 171 -5.35 12.44 -14.52
C GLY A 171 -4.23 11.60 -15.14
N HIS A 172 -3.92 10.42 -14.58
CA HIS A 172 -2.80 9.60 -15.00
C HIS A 172 -3.30 8.31 -15.65
N VAL A 173 -3.12 8.24 -16.98
CA VAL A 173 -3.65 7.23 -17.93
C VAL A 173 -3.14 5.81 -17.68
N ARG A 174 -2.49 5.52 -16.55
CA ARG A 174 -1.81 4.23 -16.32
C ARG A 174 -1.93 3.66 -14.90
N GLY A 175 -2.66 4.30 -13.99
CA GLY A 175 -2.82 3.83 -12.60
C GLY A 175 -1.49 3.57 -11.85
N LEU A 176 -1.55 2.77 -10.78
CA LEU A 176 -0.37 2.42 -9.98
C LEU A 176 0.34 1.20 -10.56
N HIS A 177 1.68 1.24 -10.62
CA HIS A 177 2.50 0.17 -11.22
C HIS A 177 3.32 -0.58 -10.18
N ARG A 178 3.82 0.13 -9.17
CA ARG A 178 4.70 -0.40 -8.12
C ARG A 178 4.13 -0.07 -6.76
N ILE A 179 3.65 -1.08 -6.06
CA ILE A 179 3.04 -0.96 -4.75
C ILE A 179 3.83 -1.79 -3.75
N ARG A 180 4.00 -1.26 -2.55
CA ARG A 180 4.49 -2.01 -1.40
C ARG A 180 3.42 -1.98 -0.31
N LEU A 181 2.84 -3.12 0.03
CA LEU A 181 1.95 -3.23 1.17
C LEU A 181 2.80 -3.48 2.42
N ASP A 182 2.73 -2.56 3.36
CA ASP A 182 3.40 -2.63 4.65
C ASP A 182 2.43 -3.31 5.64
N VAL A 183 2.50 -4.65 5.69
CA VAL A 183 1.54 -5.50 6.41
C VAL A 183 1.97 -5.64 7.87
N GLY A 184 1.12 -5.17 8.77
CA GLY A 184 1.49 -5.01 10.18
C GLY A 184 0.31 -4.85 11.12
N SER A 185 0.63 -4.50 12.35
CA SER A 185 -0.25 -3.87 13.32
C SER A 185 0.11 -2.38 13.42
N PRO A 186 -0.70 -1.53 14.10
CA PRO A 186 -0.33 -0.14 14.35
C PRO A 186 1.02 0.06 15.07
N PHE A 187 1.52 -0.98 15.74
CA PHE A 187 2.73 -0.92 16.56
C PHE A 187 3.92 -1.64 15.94
N ARG A 188 3.69 -2.47 14.91
CA ARG A 188 4.72 -3.38 14.41
C ARG A 188 4.44 -3.83 12.99
N LEU A 189 5.46 -3.70 12.15
CA LEU A 189 5.50 -4.26 10.81
C LEU A 189 5.88 -5.75 10.85
N PHE A 190 5.16 -6.58 10.08
CA PHE A 190 5.42 -8.01 9.95
C PHE A 190 6.05 -8.38 8.61
N ALA A 191 5.56 -7.79 7.52
CA ALA A 191 6.05 -8.08 6.18
C ALA A 191 5.85 -6.90 5.23
N HIS A 192 6.64 -6.90 4.17
CA HIS A 192 6.42 -6.11 2.97
C HIS A 192 5.92 -7.04 1.86
N VAL A 193 4.86 -6.64 1.18
CA VAL A 193 4.39 -7.31 -0.05
C VAL A 193 4.59 -6.34 -1.20
N TYR A 194 5.54 -6.64 -2.07
CA TYR A 194 5.75 -5.85 -3.28
C TYR A 194 4.85 -6.39 -4.38
N VAL A 195 4.09 -5.51 -5.02
CA VAL A 195 3.25 -5.81 -6.17
C VAL A 195 3.70 -4.92 -7.32
N GLU A 196 4.10 -5.54 -8.43
CA GLU A 196 4.58 -4.83 -9.62
C GLU A 196 3.82 -5.29 -10.87
N VAL A 197 3.35 -4.33 -11.66
CA VAL A 197 2.85 -4.58 -13.01
C VAL A 197 4.04 -4.67 -13.95
N MET A 198 4.35 -5.89 -14.40
CA MET A 198 5.39 -6.16 -15.38
C MET A 198 4.81 -6.09 -16.78
N PHE A 199 5.45 -5.29 -17.62
CA PHE A 199 5.22 -5.31 -19.06
C PHE A 199 6.24 -6.26 -19.67
N PRO A 200 5.83 -7.21 -20.52
CA PRO A 200 6.79 -8.03 -21.24
C PRO A 200 7.73 -7.10 -22.01
N ASP A 201 9.04 -7.25 -21.80
CA ASP A 201 10.02 -6.64 -22.69
C ASP A 201 9.63 -6.99 -24.13
N SER A 202 9.74 -6.02 -25.04
CA SER A 202 9.31 -6.15 -26.43
C SER A 202 9.70 -7.54 -26.96
N PRO A 203 8.77 -8.29 -27.60
CA PRO A 203 9.07 -9.65 -28.00
C PRO A 203 10.36 -9.66 -28.84
N PRO A 204 11.23 -10.68 -28.69
CA PRO A 204 12.46 -10.77 -29.46
C PRO A 204 12.12 -10.57 -30.94
N ARG A 205 12.92 -9.77 -31.66
CA ARG A 205 12.66 -9.19 -33.01
C ARG A 205 12.19 -10.17 -34.11
N HIS A 206 12.09 -11.45 -33.83
CA HIS A 206 11.69 -12.53 -34.75
C HIS A 206 10.42 -13.29 -34.36
N GLN A 207 9.77 -12.99 -33.22
CA GLN A 207 8.43 -13.53 -32.95
C GLN A 207 7.38 -12.65 -33.63
N ARG A 208 6.57 -13.26 -34.49
CA ARG A 208 5.42 -12.63 -35.14
C ARG A 208 4.67 -11.80 -34.11
N TYR A 209 4.51 -10.51 -34.39
CA TYR A 209 3.77 -9.55 -33.57
C TYR A 209 2.49 -10.19 -33.04
N HIS A 210 2.48 -10.59 -31.76
CA HIS A 210 1.25 -10.62 -31.01
C HIS A 210 1.08 -9.19 -30.49
N PRO A 211 0.14 -8.38 -31.05
CA PRO A 211 0.05 -6.95 -30.76
C PRO A 211 -0.31 -6.61 -29.31
N TYR A 212 -0.45 -7.60 -28.42
CA TYR A 212 -0.87 -7.41 -27.04
C TYR A 212 -0.12 -8.38 -26.13
N ALA A 213 1.15 -8.09 -25.83
CA ALA A 213 1.80 -8.75 -24.72
C ALA A 213 1.07 -8.32 -23.45
N GLN A 214 0.28 -9.22 -22.86
CA GLN A 214 -0.56 -8.88 -21.72
C GLN A 214 0.33 -8.50 -20.52
N PRO A 215 -0.02 -7.44 -19.77
CA PRO A 215 0.67 -7.14 -18.52
C PRO A 215 0.58 -8.35 -17.59
N ARG A 216 1.63 -8.60 -16.82
CA ARG A 216 1.66 -9.64 -15.79
C ARG A 216 1.84 -8.95 -14.45
N LEU A 217 1.07 -9.33 -13.45
CA LEU A 217 1.33 -8.91 -12.08
C LEU A 217 2.35 -9.86 -11.47
N ALA A 218 3.40 -9.31 -10.87
CA ALA A 218 4.23 -10.03 -9.92
C ALA A 218 3.86 -9.57 -8.51
N ALA A 219 3.83 -10.50 -7.57
CA ALA A 219 3.88 -10.17 -6.15
C ALA A 219 5.01 -10.94 -5.48
N SER A 220 5.70 -10.30 -4.53
CA SER A 220 6.73 -10.92 -3.72
C SER A 220 6.55 -10.55 -2.25
N LEU A 221 6.73 -11.54 -1.37
CA LEU A 221 6.62 -11.39 0.07
C LEU A 221 8.02 -11.33 0.68
N VAL A 222 8.29 -10.28 1.45
CA VAL A 222 9.53 -10.10 2.20
C VAL A 222 9.17 -9.90 3.67
N LEU A 223 9.64 -10.79 4.54
CA LEU A 223 9.42 -10.62 5.98
C LEU A 223 10.20 -9.41 6.51
N ALA A 224 9.55 -8.63 7.39
CA ALA A 224 10.23 -7.56 8.09
C ALA A 224 11.26 -8.15 9.06
N ARG A 225 12.47 -7.57 9.08
CA ARG A 225 13.57 -8.02 9.96
C ARG A 225 13.16 -8.07 11.43
N SER A 226 12.32 -7.13 11.87
CA SER A 226 11.72 -7.09 13.22
C SER A 226 10.92 -8.35 13.56
N ALA A 227 10.18 -8.90 12.59
CA ALA A 227 9.36 -10.08 12.80
C ALA A 227 10.20 -11.37 12.84
N GLN A 228 11.24 -11.43 12.00
CA GLN A 228 12.18 -12.56 11.95
C GLN A 228 12.99 -12.69 13.25
N LEU A 229 13.56 -11.57 13.73
CA LEU A 229 14.44 -11.58 14.90
C LEU A 229 13.73 -11.90 16.21
N GLN A 230 12.41 -11.71 16.27
CA GLN A 230 11.62 -11.86 17.50
C GLN A 230 10.79 -13.15 17.54
N GLY A 231 10.91 -14.05 16.55
CA GLY A 231 10.14 -15.29 16.51
C GLY A 231 8.63 -15.07 16.48
N LEU A 232 8.18 -13.93 15.97
CA LEU A 232 6.77 -13.51 16.00
C LEU A 232 5.93 -14.15 14.90
N VAL A 233 6.61 -14.64 13.87
CA VAL A 233 5.97 -15.29 12.73
C VAL A 233 5.64 -16.71 13.15
N ASN A 234 4.53 -16.86 13.89
CA ASN A 234 3.94 -18.16 14.09
C ASN A 234 3.38 -18.68 12.75
N ARG A 235 3.09 -19.99 12.71
CA ARG A 235 2.60 -20.65 11.49
C ARG A 235 1.32 -20.01 10.95
N GLU A 236 0.40 -19.59 11.83
CA GLU A 236 -0.88 -19.02 11.43
C GLU A 236 -0.72 -17.64 10.75
N LEU A 237 0.19 -16.80 11.26
CA LEU A 237 0.54 -15.52 10.66
C LEU A 237 1.23 -15.74 9.31
N TRP A 238 2.20 -16.65 9.24
CA TRP A 238 2.89 -16.99 7.98
C TRP A 238 1.89 -17.46 6.91
N ASP A 239 1.04 -18.41 7.25
CA ASP A 239 0.04 -18.94 6.32
C ASP A 239 -0.94 -17.85 5.87
N THR A 240 -1.27 -16.88 6.73
CA THR A 240 -2.11 -15.74 6.37
C THR A 240 -1.42 -14.79 5.39
N LEU A 241 -0.14 -14.48 5.61
CA LEU A 241 0.65 -13.65 4.70
C LEU A 241 0.81 -14.30 3.33
N CYS A 242 1.16 -15.59 3.29
CA CYS A 242 1.31 -16.35 2.04
C CYS A 242 0.00 -16.41 1.25
N ARG A 243 -1.11 -16.78 1.91
CA ARG A 243 -2.44 -16.79 1.26
C ARG A 243 -2.84 -15.42 0.73
N GLY A 244 -2.51 -14.35 1.46
CA GLY A 244 -2.75 -12.99 1.00
C GLY A 244 -2.03 -12.70 -0.31
N CYS A 245 -0.74 -13.03 -0.38
CA CYS A 245 0.07 -12.88 -1.59
C CYS A 245 -0.44 -13.73 -2.76
N ASP A 246 -0.73 -15.01 -2.51
CA ASP A 246 -1.24 -15.93 -3.53
C ASP A 246 -2.56 -15.42 -4.12
N ARG A 247 -3.44 -14.87 -3.28
CA ARG A 247 -4.70 -14.26 -3.74
C ARG A 247 -4.47 -13.05 -4.63
N ILE A 248 -3.57 -12.14 -4.26
CA ILE A 248 -3.20 -10.98 -5.08
C ILE A 248 -2.73 -11.44 -6.47
N ILE A 249 -1.86 -12.46 -6.51
CA ILE A 249 -1.34 -13.03 -7.77
C ILE A 249 -2.46 -13.70 -8.58
N SER A 250 -3.38 -14.41 -7.92
CA SER A 250 -4.49 -15.09 -8.61
C SER A 250 -5.54 -14.13 -9.17
N GLU A 251 -5.65 -12.92 -8.61
CA GLU A 251 -6.62 -11.90 -9.02
C GLU A 251 -6.16 -11.02 -10.18
N VAL A 252 -5.04 -11.36 -10.84
CA VAL A 252 -4.65 -10.71 -12.09
C VAL A 252 -5.88 -10.60 -12.98
N PRO A 253 -6.32 -9.39 -13.36
CA PRO A 253 -7.50 -9.26 -14.19
C PRO A 253 -7.17 -9.90 -15.55
N VAL A 254 -7.59 -11.15 -15.75
CA VAL A 254 -7.54 -11.85 -17.05
C VAL A 254 -8.58 -11.28 -18.02
N GLY A 255 -9.20 -10.14 -17.69
CA GLY A 255 -10.23 -9.49 -18.48
C GLY A 255 -9.65 -8.44 -19.42
N TYR A 256 -9.76 -8.69 -20.72
CA TYR A 256 -9.64 -7.67 -21.76
C TYR A 256 -10.52 -6.45 -21.40
N GLY A 257 -9.90 -5.33 -21.02
CA GLY A 257 -10.59 -4.02 -20.98
C GLY A 257 -10.39 -3.19 -19.71
N ARG A 258 -10.09 -3.77 -18.55
CA ARG A 258 -9.48 -3.00 -17.45
C ARG A 258 -7.99 -2.93 -17.76
N GLY A 259 -7.48 -1.71 -17.90
CA GLY A 259 -6.08 -1.46 -18.22
C GLY A 259 -5.13 -2.14 -17.24
N THR A 260 -3.84 -2.07 -17.56
CA THR A 260 -2.71 -2.62 -16.79
C THR A 260 -2.52 -1.90 -15.45
N GLU A 261 -3.59 -1.42 -14.84
CA GLU A 261 -3.61 -0.34 -13.85
C GLU A 261 -4.08 -0.91 -12.52
N ILE A 262 -3.33 -0.64 -11.46
CA ILE A 262 -3.80 -0.94 -10.11
C ILE A 262 -4.56 0.28 -9.58
N LEU A 263 -5.83 0.08 -9.25
CA LEU A 263 -6.71 1.13 -8.72
C LEU A 263 -6.67 1.14 -7.18
N LEU A 264 -7.12 2.25 -6.58
CA LEU A 264 -7.28 2.34 -5.12
C LEU A 264 -8.26 1.31 -4.56
N GLU A 265 -9.28 0.94 -5.34
CA GLU A 265 -10.23 -0.11 -4.97
C GLU A 265 -9.57 -1.49 -4.88
N ASP A 266 -8.57 -1.75 -5.73
CA ASP A 266 -7.83 -3.01 -5.69
C ASP A 266 -6.96 -3.07 -4.42
N LEU A 267 -6.39 -1.93 -3.99
CA LEU A 267 -5.67 -1.85 -2.72
C LEU A 267 -6.57 -2.14 -1.50
N ASP A 268 -7.79 -1.60 -1.48
CA ASP A 268 -8.78 -1.92 -0.42
C ASP A 268 -9.08 -3.42 -0.39
N ARG A 269 -9.25 -4.03 -1.57
CA ARG A 269 -9.55 -5.45 -1.68
C ARG A 269 -8.37 -6.30 -1.21
N TRP A 270 -7.16 -5.99 -1.67
CA TRP A 270 -5.93 -6.70 -1.31
C TRP A 270 -5.60 -6.59 0.18
N ALA A 271 -5.83 -5.42 0.79
CA ALA A 271 -5.71 -5.26 2.24
C ALA A 271 -6.57 -6.29 2.99
N GLY A 272 -7.79 -6.55 2.49
CA GLY A 272 -8.69 -7.57 3.03
C GLY A 272 -8.19 -9.02 2.95
N TYR A 273 -7.23 -9.34 2.06
CA TYR A 273 -6.69 -10.70 1.95
C TYR A 273 -5.76 -11.10 3.07
N PHE A 274 -5.22 -10.12 3.80
CA PHE A 274 -4.40 -10.35 4.96
C PHE A 274 -5.21 -10.45 6.27
N LEU A 275 -6.54 -10.34 6.19
CA LEU A 275 -7.42 -10.70 7.30
C LEU A 275 -7.51 -12.22 7.45
N HIS A 276 -7.45 -12.69 8.70
CA HIS A 276 -7.59 -14.11 8.98
C HIS A 276 -8.95 -14.65 8.50
N ALA A 277 -8.95 -15.82 7.86
CA ALA A 277 -10.10 -16.37 7.12
C ALA A 277 -11.38 -16.51 7.97
N ARG A 278 -11.27 -16.77 9.28
CA ARG A 278 -12.43 -16.83 10.18
C ARG A 278 -13.16 -15.50 10.34
N TYR A 279 -12.49 -14.38 10.06
CA TYR A 279 -13.07 -13.03 10.08
C TYR A 279 -13.77 -12.67 8.75
N ASN A 280 -13.50 -13.43 7.67
CA ASN A 280 -13.87 -13.06 6.31
C ASN A 280 -15.36 -13.24 5.99
N HIS A 281 -16.09 -14.08 6.73
CA HIS A 281 -17.52 -14.34 6.47
C HIS A 281 -18.43 -13.10 6.61
N ARG A 282 -18.07 -12.11 7.44
CA ARG A 282 -18.83 -10.83 7.54
C ARG A 282 -18.26 -9.72 6.66
N TYR A 283 -16.98 -9.78 6.35
CA TYR A 283 -16.29 -8.75 5.58
C TYR A 283 -16.73 -8.76 4.10
N GLN A 284 -16.90 -9.94 3.51
CA GLN A 284 -17.44 -10.07 2.15
C GLN A 284 -18.86 -9.51 2.01
N ALA A 285 -19.68 -9.59 3.07
CA ALA A 285 -21.05 -9.07 3.08
C ALA A 285 -21.11 -7.53 3.11
N SER A 286 -20.10 -6.85 3.68
CA SER A 286 -20.11 -5.40 3.87
C SER A 286 -19.57 -4.62 2.67
N PHE A 287 -18.76 -5.24 1.82
CA PHE A 287 -18.25 -4.63 0.58
C PHE A 287 -19.02 -5.05 -0.67
N GLY A 288 -20.07 -5.88 -0.55
CA GLY A 288 -20.87 -6.32 -1.69
C GLY A 288 -20.12 -7.22 -2.68
N TYR A 289 -18.93 -7.70 -2.32
CA TYR A 289 -18.20 -8.70 -3.09
C TYR A 289 -18.79 -10.08 -2.79
N GLY A 290 -19.94 -10.36 -3.38
CA GLY A 290 -20.43 -11.74 -3.47
C GLY A 290 -19.44 -12.59 -4.28
N PRO A 291 -19.32 -13.90 -4.00
CA PRO A 291 -18.61 -14.80 -4.89
C PRO A 291 -19.21 -14.68 -6.30
N ARG A 292 -18.38 -14.37 -7.29
CA ARG A 292 -18.77 -14.47 -8.70
C ARG A 292 -18.85 -15.93 -9.11
#